data_AF-A0A0U1M742-F1
#
_entry.id   AF-A0A0U1M742-F1
#
_cell.length_a   1.000
_cell.length_b   1.000
_cell.length_c   1.000
_cell.angle_alpha   90.00
_cell.angle_beta   90.00
_cell.angle_gamma   90.00
#
_symmetry.space_group_name_H-M   'P 1'
#
loop_
_entity.id
_entity.type
_entity.pdbx_description
1 polymer ?
#
loop_
_entity_poly.entity_id
_entity_poly.type
_entity_poly.pdbx_seq_one_letter_code
_entity_poly.pdbx_strand_id
1 'polypeptide(L)'
;MTSFLAAGLVLIAGITALPTTGPHNPRVSRDLDTISDAVPGESPLFATYLGKKTPLKPKYLKSIPATEPAGPDVSSLNDDNLFQNLLSAEWAIYSFYQQGAEAFSTEDFTKLGLPNTTYDRIQQIRDNEAGHIRIFQDNISNRSLKPGPCQYNYGFDNNAEKFLAIQVLLEISSMAFLTGLIEQAKLTATKSVLVAIAETESRHNSWALIDVWKVNPFAGPSDTVYPYANQVLDLTNPFIVSGSCPKENPPYPSPNQHLPTLKFARNSTTGHPGSPIQFTFPDKANQPTFENDKEYHAVYFHGVKNVTMPFDTTRKTSRIPKEFDPQTGLIMAVIASEPGAPTKETVVAGPLILLQQPDALTLLDS
;
A
#
# COMPACT_ATOMS: atom_id res chain seq x y z
N MET A 1 -48.56 41.22 -11.71
CA MET A 1 -47.46 40.43 -12.30
C MET A 1 -46.80 39.65 -11.17
N THR A 2 -47.53 38.70 -10.57
CA THR A 2 -47.51 37.23 -10.83
C THR A 2 -46.20 36.56 -10.41
N SER A 3 -46.22 36.04 -9.17
CA SER A 3 -45.38 34.96 -8.67
C SER A 3 -45.48 33.70 -9.52
N PHE A 4 -44.40 32.91 -9.57
CA PHE A 4 -44.48 31.46 -9.76
C PHE A 4 -43.46 30.75 -8.87
N LEU A 5 -43.98 30.10 -7.82
CA LEU A 5 -43.48 28.80 -7.37
C LEU A 5 -43.83 27.76 -8.44
N ALA A 6 -42.91 26.86 -8.79
CA ALA A 6 -43.28 25.52 -9.25
C ALA A 6 -42.13 24.52 -9.07
N ALA A 7 -42.36 23.62 -8.12
CA ALA A 7 -41.91 22.23 -7.97
C ALA A 7 -41.02 21.61 -9.05
N GLY A 8 -39.88 21.05 -8.62
CA GLY A 8 -39.11 20.02 -9.32
C GLY A 8 -39.12 18.72 -8.51
N LEU A 9 -39.75 17.69 -9.09
CA LEU A 9 -40.02 16.35 -8.57
C LEU A 9 -38.85 15.66 -7.83
N VAL A 10 -39.14 15.11 -6.66
CA VAL A 10 -38.38 14.02 -6.04
C VAL A 10 -38.78 12.72 -6.75
N LEU A 11 -37.85 12.10 -7.48
CA LEU A 11 -38.03 10.75 -8.01
C LEU A 11 -37.60 9.74 -6.92
N ILE A 12 -38.54 9.27 -6.11
CA ILE A 12 -38.35 8.04 -5.31
C ILE A 12 -38.64 6.87 -6.24
N ALA A 13 -37.61 6.32 -6.88
CA ALA A 13 -37.72 5.04 -7.54
C ALA A 13 -37.64 3.94 -6.46
N GLY A 14 -38.80 3.42 -6.05
CA GLY A 14 -38.90 2.19 -5.30
C GLY A 14 -38.41 1.03 -6.15
N ILE A 15 -37.26 0.45 -5.81
CA ILE A 15 -36.76 -0.76 -6.45
C ILE A 15 -37.43 -1.94 -5.75
N THR A 16 -38.47 -2.50 -6.38
CA THR A 16 -38.93 -3.86 -6.10
C THR A 16 -38.07 -4.83 -6.89
N ALA A 17 -37.19 -5.57 -6.22
CA ALA A 17 -36.39 -6.61 -6.84
C ALA A 17 -37.25 -7.87 -7.09
N LEU A 18 -37.29 -8.33 -8.34
CA LEU A 18 -37.71 -9.68 -8.70
C LEU A 18 -36.51 -10.64 -8.55
N PRO A 19 -36.71 -11.90 -8.14
CA PRO A 19 -35.60 -12.82 -7.88
C PRO A 19 -35.04 -13.35 -9.19
N THR A 20 -33.78 -13.04 -9.48
CA THR A 20 -32.98 -13.73 -10.50
C THR A 20 -31.99 -14.67 -9.80
N THR A 21 -32.15 -15.96 -10.06
CA THR A 21 -31.19 -17.00 -9.65
C THR A 21 -29.94 -16.90 -10.52
N GLY A 22 -28.98 -16.07 -10.11
CA GLY A 22 -27.61 -16.05 -10.63
C GLY A 22 -26.68 -16.93 -9.78
N PRO A 23 -25.49 -17.32 -10.31
CA PRO A 23 -24.60 -18.24 -9.63
C PRO A 23 -24.13 -17.66 -8.29
N HIS A 24 -24.18 -18.48 -7.25
CA HIS A 24 -23.80 -18.17 -5.88
C HIS A 24 -22.52 -17.34 -5.79
N ASN A 25 -22.67 -16.06 -5.47
CA ASN A 25 -21.62 -15.27 -4.85
C ASN A 25 -21.94 -15.26 -3.35
N PRO A 26 -21.17 -15.93 -2.48
CA PRO A 26 -21.40 -15.83 -1.05
C PRO A 26 -20.87 -14.46 -0.63
N ARG A 27 -21.67 -13.40 -0.82
CA ARG A 27 -21.72 -12.38 0.22
C ARG A 27 -22.18 -13.13 1.44
N VAL A 28 -21.23 -13.53 2.28
CA VAL A 28 -21.49 -14.10 3.59
C VAL A 28 -22.30 -13.05 4.32
N SER A 29 -23.63 -13.17 4.26
CA SER A 29 -24.53 -12.54 5.20
C SER A 29 -24.29 -13.24 6.53
N ARG A 30 -23.16 -12.91 7.18
CA ARG A 30 -23.08 -13.03 8.63
C ARG A 30 -24.05 -11.99 9.16
N ASP A 31 -24.91 -12.42 10.07
CA ASP A 31 -25.78 -11.53 10.83
C ASP A 31 -25.00 -10.27 11.20
N LEU A 32 -25.62 -9.11 10.98
CA LEU A 32 -25.05 -7.82 11.36
C LEU A 32 -24.86 -7.85 12.87
N ASP A 33 -23.65 -8.17 13.31
CA ASP A 33 -23.24 -8.08 14.71
C ASP A 33 -23.65 -6.69 15.21
N THR A 34 -24.41 -6.65 16.30
CA THR A 34 -24.89 -5.39 16.86
C THR A 34 -23.69 -4.52 17.26
N ILE A 35 -23.84 -3.19 17.29
CA ILE A 35 -22.75 -2.25 17.66
C ILE A 35 -22.07 -2.63 18.99
N SER A 36 -22.80 -3.27 19.91
CA SER A 36 -22.29 -3.80 21.18
C SER A 36 -21.33 -4.98 21.04
N ASP A 37 -21.42 -5.76 19.97
CA ASP A 37 -20.64 -6.99 19.75
C ASP A 37 -19.40 -6.76 18.87
N ALA A 38 -19.26 -5.57 18.28
CA ALA A 38 -18.12 -5.20 17.45
C ALA A 38 -16.81 -5.22 18.27
N VAL A 39 -16.00 -6.25 18.05
CA VAL A 39 -14.65 -6.37 18.64
C VAL A 39 -13.62 -5.74 17.70
N PRO A 40 -12.79 -4.80 18.21
CA PRO A 40 -11.71 -4.18 17.44
C PRO A 40 -10.79 -5.23 16.83
N GLY A 41 -10.55 -5.16 15.52
CA GLY A 41 -9.74 -6.15 14.80
C GLY A 41 -10.43 -7.49 14.56
N GLU A 42 -11.71 -7.70 14.89
CA GLU A 42 -12.45 -8.91 14.48
C GLU A 42 -13.57 -8.62 13.48
N SER A 43 -14.05 -7.38 13.45
CA SER A 43 -15.10 -6.97 12.54
C SER A 43 -14.53 -6.18 11.35
N PRO A 44 -14.87 -6.55 10.11
CA PRO A 44 -14.54 -5.76 8.92
C PRO A 44 -15.47 -4.54 8.75
N LEU A 45 -16.46 -4.35 9.63
CA LEU A 45 -17.55 -3.38 9.44
C LEU A 45 -17.37 -2.08 10.23
N PHE A 46 -16.55 -2.07 11.28
CA PHE A 46 -16.42 -0.92 12.16
C PHE A 46 -14.98 -0.40 12.17
N ALA A 47 -14.85 0.93 12.17
CA ALA A 47 -13.58 1.65 12.04
C ALA A 47 -13.18 2.42 13.30
N THR A 48 -13.98 2.37 14.39
CA THR A 48 -13.70 3.14 15.60
C THR A 48 -13.99 2.33 16.85
N TYR A 49 -12.96 2.22 17.68
CA TYR A 49 -12.89 1.31 18.81
C TYR A 49 -12.27 1.96 20.04
N LEU A 50 -12.23 3.30 20.07
CA LEU A 50 -11.62 4.09 21.13
C LEU A 50 -11.97 3.57 22.54
N GLY A 51 -10.94 3.37 23.36
CA GLY A 51 -11.09 2.86 24.72
C GLY A 51 -11.29 1.35 24.85
N LYS A 52 -11.31 0.58 23.74
CA LYS A 52 -11.32 -0.89 23.78
C LYS A 52 -9.88 -1.41 23.69
N LYS A 53 -9.56 -2.44 24.50
CA LYS A 53 -8.24 -3.09 24.48
C LYS A 53 -8.13 -3.99 23.25
N THR A 54 -7.39 -3.55 22.24
CA THR A 54 -7.02 -4.37 21.06
C THR A 54 -5.93 -5.37 21.47
N PRO A 55 -6.04 -6.66 21.11
CA PRO A 55 -5.64 -7.07 19.76
C PRO A 55 -6.56 -8.11 19.09
N LEU A 56 -6.29 -8.35 17.80
CA LEU A 56 -6.72 -9.55 17.07
C LEU A 56 -6.66 -10.78 17.98
N LYS A 57 -7.75 -11.58 18.01
CA LYS A 57 -7.76 -12.83 18.77
C LYS A 57 -6.56 -13.70 18.41
N PRO A 58 -5.94 -14.44 19.37
CA PRO A 58 -4.78 -15.29 19.12
C PRO A 58 -4.94 -16.27 17.95
N LYS A 59 -6.16 -16.73 17.68
CA LYS A 59 -6.46 -17.62 16.55
C LYS A 59 -6.17 -17.00 15.17
N TYR A 60 -6.16 -15.67 15.08
CA TYR A 60 -5.88 -14.93 13.85
C TYR A 60 -4.40 -14.56 13.71
N LEU A 61 -3.61 -14.65 14.79
CA LEU A 61 -2.18 -14.36 14.83
C LEU A 61 -1.32 -15.57 14.40
N LYS A 62 -1.81 -16.37 13.44
CA LYS A 62 -1.13 -17.56 12.93
C LYS A 62 -1.55 -17.81 11.49
N SER A 63 -0.76 -18.63 10.79
CA SER A 63 -1.18 -19.18 9.50
C SER A 63 -2.46 -20.01 9.68
N ILE A 64 -3.42 -19.84 8.77
CA ILE A 64 -4.68 -20.60 8.75
C ILE A 64 -4.65 -21.52 7.53
N PRO A 65 -4.53 -22.85 7.72
CA PRO A 65 -4.49 -23.79 6.62
C PRO A 65 -5.77 -23.77 5.76
N ALA A 66 -5.63 -24.15 4.49
CA ALA A 66 -6.77 -24.46 3.64
C ALA A 66 -7.58 -25.63 4.24
N THR A 67 -8.91 -25.55 4.16
CA THR A 67 -9.83 -26.60 4.62
C THR A 67 -10.51 -27.33 3.47
N GLU A 68 -10.30 -26.87 2.23
CA GLU A 68 -10.82 -27.46 1.01
C GLU A 68 -9.68 -27.70 0.00
N PRO A 69 -9.81 -28.70 -0.89
CA PRO A 69 -8.85 -28.91 -1.97
C PRO A 69 -8.90 -27.78 -3.00
N ALA A 70 -7.81 -27.57 -3.74
CA ALA A 70 -7.80 -26.67 -4.89
C ALA A 70 -8.84 -27.13 -5.93
N GLY A 71 -9.83 -26.27 -6.20
CA GLY A 71 -10.90 -26.53 -7.16
C GLY A 71 -10.55 -26.07 -8.58
N PRO A 72 -11.44 -26.26 -9.56
CA PRO A 72 -11.18 -25.91 -10.96
C PRO A 72 -11.26 -24.40 -11.28
N ASP A 73 -11.76 -23.57 -10.35
CA ASP A 73 -11.90 -22.13 -10.56
C ASP A 73 -10.56 -21.42 -10.38
N VAL A 74 -9.84 -21.24 -11.48
CA VAL A 74 -8.53 -20.58 -11.52
C VAL A 74 -8.62 -19.09 -11.18
N SER A 75 -9.75 -18.43 -11.43
CA SER A 75 -9.91 -16.99 -11.19
C SER A 75 -9.93 -16.66 -9.70
N SER A 76 -10.69 -17.42 -8.90
CA SER A 76 -10.66 -17.26 -7.44
C SER A 76 -9.31 -17.64 -6.84
N LEU A 77 -8.62 -18.64 -7.39
CA LEU A 77 -7.25 -18.98 -6.93
C LEU A 77 -6.22 -17.90 -7.26
N ASN A 78 -6.37 -17.18 -8.38
CA ASN A 78 -5.52 -16.03 -8.69
C ASN A 78 -5.77 -14.86 -7.72
N ASP A 79 -7.04 -14.58 -7.40
CA ASP A 79 -7.38 -13.53 -6.43
C ASP A 79 -7.00 -13.94 -4.99
N ASP A 80 -7.05 -15.24 -4.65
CA ASP A 80 -6.50 -15.75 -3.39
C ASP A 80 -5.01 -15.43 -3.28
N ASN A 81 -4.23 -15.65 -4.36
CA ASN A 81 -2.81 -15.32 -4.34
C ASN A 81 -2.55 -13.81 -4.19
N LEU A 82 -3.37 -12.98 -4.83
CA LEU A 82 -3.36 -11.53 -4.64
C LEU A 82 -3.60 -11.18 -3.17
N PHE A 83 -4.66 -11.72 -2.55
CA PHE A 83 -4.96 -11.46 -1.15
C PHE A 83 -3.96 -12.07 -0.17
N GLN A 84 -3.29 -13.17 -0.51
CA GLN A 84 -2.18 -13.72 0.28
C GLN A 84 -0.99 -12.74 0.33
N ASN A 85 -0.66 -12.11 -0.80
CA ASN A 85 0.35 -11.06 -0.84
C ASN A 85 -0.07 -9.85 0.02
N LEU A 86 -1.31 -9.39 -0.14
CA LEU A 86 -1.84 -8.30 0.68
C LEU A 86 -1.83 -8.63 2.16
N LEU A 87 -2.32 -9.80 2.56
CA LEU A 87 -2.34 -10.21 3.96
C LEU A 87 -0.92 -10.27 4.55
N SER A 88 0.07 -10.71 3.77
CA SER A 88 1.47 -10.74 4.23
C SER A 88 2.04 -9.33 4.41
N ALA A 89 1.73 -8.40 3.51
CA ALA A 89 2.11 -6.99 3.63
C ALA A 89 1.41 -6.33 4.84
N GLU A 90 0.12 -6.62 4.99
CA GLU A 90 -0.73 -6.07 6.04
C GLU A 90 -0.26 -6.48 7.43
N TRP A 91 0.26 -7.70 7.59
CA TRP A 91 0.87 -8.10 8.85
C TRP A 91 2.07 -7.23 9.23
N ALA A 92 2.85 -6.75 8.25
CA ALA A 92 3.91 -5.79 8.51
C ALA A 92 3.30 -4.45 8.93
N ILE A 93 2.39 -3.88 8.15
CA ILE A 93 1.78 -2.57 8.41
C ILE A 93 1.07 -2.53 9.77
N TYR A 94 0.20 -3.50 10.06
CA TYR A 94 -0.41 -3.65 11.39
C TYR A 94 0.65 -3.76 12.50
N SER A 95 1.70 -4.57 12.30
CA SER A 95 2.76 -4.71 13.31
C SER A 95 3.52 -3.40 13.54
N PHE A 96 3.74 -2.60 12.50
CA PHE A 96 4.35 -1.28 12.62
C PHE A 96 3.54 -0.38 13.55
N TYR A 97 2.23 -0.23 13.30
CA TYR A 97 1.36 0.57 14.14
C TYR A 97 1.18 -0.02 15.55
N GLN A 98 1.13 -1.34 15.69
CA GLN A 98 1.09 -2.01 16.99
C GLN A 98 2.35 -1.70 17.81
N GLN A 99 3.53 -1.81 17.21
CA GLN A 99 4.80 -1.47 17.86
C GLN A 99 4.86 0.01 18.24
N GLY A 100 4.38 0.91 17.38
CA GLY A 100 4.29 2.34 17.71
C GLY A 100 3.36 2.63 18.88
N ALA A 101 2.18 1.98 18.92
CA ALA A 101 1.24 2.11 20.03
C ALA A 101 1.76 1.56 21.35
N GLU A 102 2.70 0.60 21.32
CA GLU A 102 3.38 0.07 22.50
C GLU A 102 4.58 0.92 22.93
N ALA A 103 5.28 1.54 21.98
CA ALA A 103 6.49 2.32 22.22
C ALA A 103 6.22 3.76 22.66
N PHE A 104 5.10 4.35 22.24
CA PHE A 104 4.82 5.78 22.41
C PHE A 104 3.58 6.07 23.24
N SER A 105 3.50 7.32 23.67
CA SER A 105 2.38 7.92 24.40
C SER A 105 2.02 9.28 23.81
N THR A 106 0.92 9.89 24.27
CA THR A 106 0.58 11.28 23.92
C THR A 106 1.72 12.28 24.21
N GLU A 107 2.52 12.04 25.25
CA GLU A 107 3.63 12.93 25.63
C GLU A 107 4.73 12.95 24.56
N ASP A 108 5.04 11.80 23.95
CA ASP A 108 6.10 11.70 22.94
C ASP A 108 5.78 12.54 21.70
N PHE A 109 4.51 12.59 21.29
CA PHE A 109 4.08 13.40 20.14
C PHE A 109 3.90 14.87 20.50
N THR A 110 3.39 15.19 21.69
CA THR A 110 3.26 16.60 22.11
C THR A 110 4.63 17.27 22.32
N LYS A 111 5.67 16.52 22.69
CA LYS A 111 7.07 17.00 22.70
C LYS A 111 7.58 17.40 21.31
N LEU A 112 7.05 16.78 20.25
CA LEU A 112 7.31 17.17 18.86
C LEU A 112 6.45 18.37 18.40
N GLY A 113 5.65 18.95 19.30
CA GLY A 113 4.73 20.04 18.98
C GLY A 113 3.46 19.59 18.25
N LEU A 114 3.17 18.29 18.22
CA LEU A 114 1.98 17.75 17.56
C LEU A 114 0.75 17.81 18.48
N PRO A 115 -0.48 17.77 17.90
CA PRO A 115 -1.72 17.72 18.68
C PRO A 115 -1.75 16.54 19.66
N ASN A 116 -2.42 16.71 20.80
CA ASN A 116 -2.63 15.62 21.77
C ASN A 116 -3.40 14.43 21.19
N THR A 117 -4.14 14.63 20.09
CA THR A 117 -4.88 13.60 19.35
C THR A 117 -3.99 12.74 18.44
N THR A 118 -2.69 13.04 18.29
CA THR A 118 -1.81 12.28 17.39
C THR A 118 -1.70 10.81 17.81
N TYR A 119 -1.51 10.54 19.11
CA TYR A 119 -1.47 9.17 19.61
C TYR A 119 -2.78 8.43 19.37
N ASP A 120 -3.92 9.07 19.66
CA ASP A 120 -5.25 8.49 19.43
C ASP A 120 -5.46 8.15 17.95
N ARG A 121 -4.94 8.98 17.04
CA ARG A 121 -5.00 8.70 15.61
C ARG A 121 -4.15 7.49 15.22
N ILE A 122 -2.94 7.39 15.73
CA ILE A 122 -2.06 6.21 15.49
C ILE A 122 -2.75 4.93 15.96
N GLN A 123 -3.40 4.95 17.13
CA GLN A 123 -4.20 3.82 17.60
C GLN A 123 -5.41 3.54 16.71
N GLN A 124 -6.07 4.58 16.20
CA GLN A 124 -7.19 4.41 15.27
C GLN A 124 -6.73 3.77 13.96
N ILE A 125 -5.59 4.19 13.41
CA ILE A 125 -5.04 3.63 12.18
C ILE A 125 -4.67 2.16 12.41
N ARG A 126 -3.95 1.84 13.50
CA ARG A 126 -3.70 0.45 13.93
C ARG A 126 -4.96 -0.42 13.89
N ASP A 127 -6.08 0.10 14.40
CA ASP A 127 -7.33 -0.65 14.43
C ASP A 127 -7.97 -0.79 13.04
N ASN A 128 -7.73 0.13 12.11
CA ASN A 128 -8.11 0.00 10.70
C ASN A 128 -7.29 -1.10 10.03
N GLU A 129 -5.97 -1.13 10.25
CA GLU A 129 -5.09 -2.20 9.75
C GLU A 129 -5.48 -3.58 10.28
N ALA A 130 -5.88 -3.66 11.56
CA ALA A 130 -6.45 -4.89 12.11
C ALA A 130 -7.73 -5.32 11.38
N GLY A 131 -8.54 -4.36 10.93
CA GLY A 131 -9.71 -4.58 10.08
C GLY A 131 -9.32 -5.07 8.68
N HIS A 132 -8.29 -4.50 8.07
CA HIS A 132 -7.75 -4.94 6.78
C HIS A 132 -7.31 -6.41 6.83
N ILE A 133 -6.61 -6.83 7.90
CA ILE A 133 -6.26 -8.25 8.13
C ILE A 133 -7.50 -9.14 8.04
N ARG A 134 -8.61 -8.74 8.68
CA ARG A 134 -9.86 -9.53 8.66
C ARG A 134 -10.50 -9.54 7.28
N ILE A 135 -10.52 -8.40 6.59
CA ILE A 135 -11.02 -8.31 5.21
C ILE A 135 -10.21 -9.23 4.30
N PHE A 136 -8.88 -9.21 4.36
CA PHE A 136 -8.04 -10.07 3.53
C PHE A 136 -8.19 -11.54 3.89
N GLN A 137 -8.22 -11.88 5.18
CA GLN A 137 -8.49 -13.25 5.61
C GLN A 137 -9.86 -13.74 5.12
N ASP A 138 -10.90 -12.91 5.12
CA ASP A 138 -12.24 -13.31 4.68
C ASP A 138 -12.37 -13.35 3.15
N ASN A 139 -11.51 -12.65 2.40
CA ASN A 139 -11.46 -12.71 0.93
C ASN A 139 -10.56 -13.83 0.39
N ILE A 140 -9.66 -14.41 1.20
CA ILE A 140 -8.93 -15.64 0.83
C ILE A 140 -9.87 -16.83 1.03
N SER A 141 -10.14 -17.57 -0.04
CA SER A 141 -11.03 -18.72 -0.01
C SER A 141 -10.55 -19.81 0.97
N ASN A 142 -11.44 -20.74 1.29
CA ASN A 142 -11.10 -21.90 2.13
C ASN A 142 -10.19 -22.93 1.43
N ARG A 143 -9.85 -22.71 0.15
CA ARG A 143 -8.96 -23.56 -0.64
C ARG A 143 -7.50 -23.11 -0.60
N SER A 144 -7.27 -21.94 -0.04
CA SER A 144 -5.97 -21.31 0.05
C SER A 144 -5.58 -21.07 1.50
N LEU A 145 -4.29 -21.23 1.79
CA LEU A 145 -3.74 -20.88 3.09
C LEU A 145 -3.83 -19.36 3.30
N LYS A 146 -4.16 -18.93 4.51
CA LYS A 146 -4.13 -17.52 4.91
C LYS A 146 -2.83 -17.28 5.70
N PRO A 147 -1.86 -16.50 5.16
CA PRO A 147 -0.59 -16.25 5.82
C PRO A 147 -0.74 -15.70 7.24
N GLY A 148 0.16 -16.10 8.14
CA GLY A 148 0.31 -15.53 9.48
C GLY A 148 1.41 -14.46 9.55
N PRO A 149 1.51 -13.72 10.67
CA PRO A 149 2.52 -12.68 10.84
C PRO A 149 3.94 -13.24 11.00
N CYS A 150 4.94 -12.47 10.56
CA CYS A 150 6.35 -12.67 10.89
C CYS A 150 6.76 -11.81 12.11
N GLN A 151 8.05 -11.79 12.46
CA GLN A 151 8.62 -10.73 13.29
C GLN A 151 9.12 -9.60 12.40
N TYR A 152 8.96 -8.36 12.86
CA TYR A 152 9.28 -7.17 12.08
C TYR A 152 10.19 -6.22 12.86
N ASN A 153 11.13 -5.60 12.17
CA ASN A 153 12.00 -4.56 12.68
C ASN A 153 12.02 -3.36 11.74
N TYR A 154 11.47 -2.24 12.20
CA TYR A 154 11.39 -0.99 11.45
C TYR A 154 12.55 -0.03 11.74
N GLY A 155 13.38 -0.35 12.74
CA GLY A 155 14.54 0.46 13.12
C GLY A 155 14.18 1.88 13.57
N PHE A 156 12.97 2.15 14.07
CA PHE A 156 12.63 3.49 14.56
C PHE A 156 13.24 3.81 15.94
N ASP A 157 13.79 2.82 16.65
CA ASP A 157 14.59 2.98 17.88
C ASP A 157 13.93 3.85 18.97
N ASN A 158 12.62 3.70 19.18
CA ASN A 158 11.80 4.54 20.08
C ASN A 158 11.88 6.06 19.77
N ASN A 159 12.15 6.43 18.52
CA ASN A 159 12.08 7.80 18.04
C ASN A 159 10.74 8.04 17.31
N ALA A 160 9.88 8.86 17.91
CA ALA A 160 8.54 9.16 17.40
C ALA A 160 8.55 9.88 16.04
N GLU A 161 9.53 10.75 15.79
CA GLU A 161 9.68 11.44 14.49
C GLU A 161 10.08 10.44 13.39
N LYS A 162 11.02 9.53 13.69
CA LYS A 162 11.42 8.45 12.76
C LYS A 162 10.25 7.49 12.49
N PHE A 163 9.44 7.18 13.50
CA PHE A 163 8.20 6.43 13.32
C PHE A 163 7.26 7.16 12.35
N LEU A 164 6.98 8.45 12.55
CA LEU A 164 6.12 9.24 11.67
C LEU A 164 6.65 9.37 10.24
N ALA A 165 7.97 9.35 10.06
CA ALA A 165 8.59 9.32 8.72
C ALA A 165 8.36 7.99 8.00
N ILE A 166 8.57 6.87 8.70
CA ILE A 166 8.33 5.52 8.15
C ILE A 166 6.84 5.33 7.86
N GLN A 167 5.97 5.87 8.71
CA GLN A 167 4.52 5.83 8.55
C GLN A 167 4.11 6.40 7.18
N VAL A 168 4.57 7.60 6.82
CA VAL A 168 4.27 8.19 5.50
C VAL A 168 4.75 7.30 4.36
N LEU A 169 5.96 6.73 4.48
CA LEU A 169 6.50 5.84 3.46
C LEU A 169 5.64 4.58 3.26
N LEU A 170 5.16 3.97 4.34
CA LEU A 170 4.29 2.79 4.26
C LEU A 170 2.95 3.14 3.61
N GLU A 171 2.25 4.17 4.10
CA GLU A 171 0.92 4.55 3.58
C GLU A 171 0.96 4.97 2.11
N ILE A 172 1.96 5.77 1.71
CA ILE A 172 2.04 6.21 0.32
C ILE A 172 2.44 5.06 -0.62
N SER A 173 3.18 4.06 -0.11
CA SER A 173 3.48 2.84 -0.86
C SER A 173 2.24 1.99 -1.05
N SER A 174 1.34 1.93 -0.05
CA SER A 174 0.03 1.27 -0.16
C SER A 174 -0.78 1.77 -1.34
N MET A 175 -0.82 3.10 -1.50
CA MET A 175 -1.52 3.74 -2.61
C MET A 175 -0.97 3.28 -3.98
N ALA A 176 0.35 3.16 -4.10
CA ALA A 176 0.99 2.73 -5.35
C ALA A 176 0.74 1.24 -5.67
N PHE A 177 0.86 0.33 -4.70
CA PHE A 177 0.65 -1.10 -4.98
C PHE A 177 -0.82 -1.47 -5.14
N LEU A 178 -1.75 -0.81 -4.43
CA LEU A 178 -3.19 -1.13 -4.53
C LEU A 178 -3.75 -0.85 -5.93
N THR A 179 -3.30 0.22 -6.58
CA THR A 179 -3.67 0.49 -7.98
C THR A 179 -3.21 -0.63 -8.92
N GLY A 180 -1.97 -1.11 -8.77
CA GLY A 180 -1.46 -2.27 -9.51
C GLY A 180 -2.20 -3.58 -9.21
N LEU A 181 -2.63 -3.81 -7.96
CA LEU A 181 -3.41 -5.00 -7.61
C LEU A 181 -4.81 -4.96 -8.25
N ILE A 182 -5.43 -3.77 -8.39
CA ILE A 182 -6.71 -3.63 -9.10
C ILE A 182 -6.59 -4.10 -10.56
N GLU A 183 -5.46 -3.83 -11.23
CA GLU A 183 -5.21 -4.31 -12.59
C GLU A 183 -5.03 -5.83 -12.64
N GLN A 184 -4.47 -6.43 -11.59
CA GLN A 184 -4.20 -7.87 -11.52
C GLN A 184 -5.44 -8.70 -11.16
N ALA A 185 -6.33 -8.14 -10.32
CA ALA A 185 -7.55 -8.78 -9.83
C ALA A 185 -8.48 -9.27 -10.95
N LYS A 186 -9.02 -10.47 -10.79
CA LYS A 186 -9.89 -11.16 -11.76
C LYS A 186 -11.36 -10.94 -11.47
N LEU A 187 -11.77 -10.89 -10.20
CA LEU A 187 -13.16 -10.70 -9.81
C LEU A 187 -13.49 -9.23 -9.61
N THR A 188 -14.68 -8.81 -10.07
CA THR A 188 -15.19 -7.44 -9.83
C THR A 188 -15.32 -7.14 -8.33
N ALA A 189 -15.71 -8.14 -7.53
CA ALA A 189 -15.81 -8.00 -6.08
C ALA A 189 -14.44 -7.68 -5.44
N THR A 190 -13.38 -8.38 -5.86
CA THR A 190 -12.00 -8.10 -5.45
C THR A 190 -11.62 -6.67 -5.77
N LYS A 191 -11.88 -6.19 -7.00
CA LYS A 191 -11.61 -4.80 -7.39
C LYS A 191 -12.31 -3.79 -6.49
N SER A 192 -13.58 -4.02 -6.15
CA SER A 192 -14.31 -3.14 -5.24
C SER A 192 -13.73 -3.12 -3.82
N VAL A 193 -13.26 -4.27 -3.31
CA VAL A 193 -12.59 -4.35 -2.00
C VAL A 193 -11.27 -3.56 -2.03
N LEU A 194 -10.46 -3.73 -3.07
CA LEU A 194 -9.18 -3.04 -3.22
C LEU A 194 -9.35 -1.51 -3.29
N VAL A 195 -10.36 -1.02 -4.02
CA VAL A 195 -10.67 0.42 -4.08
C VAL A 195 -11.07 0.95 -2.70
N ALA A 196 -11.95 0.26 -1.99
CA ALA A 196 -12.41 0.69 -0.66
C ALA A 196 -11.27 0.77 0.36
N ILE A 197 -10.28 -0.13 0.27
CA ILE A 197 -9.09 -0.12 1.12
C ILE A 197 -8.16 1.03 0.70
N ALA A 198 -7.91 1.22 -0.59
CA ALA A 198 -7.09 2.32 -1.09
C ALA A 198 -7.62 3.70 -0.62
N GLU A 199 -8.94 3.89 -0.56
CA GLU A 199 -9.55 5.10 0.01
C GLU A 199 -9.22 5.31 1.49
N THR A 200 -9.05 4.23 2.25
CA THR A 200 -8.73 4.26 3.68
C THR A 200 -7.26 4.59 3.92
N GLU A 201 -6.34 3.90 3.25
CA GLU A 201 -4.89 4.22 3.25
C GLU A 201 -4.65 5.69 2.85
N SER A 202 -5.37 6.16 1.82
CA SER A 202 -5.27 7.55 1.37
C SER A 202 -5.67 8.55 2.46
N ARG A 203 -6.64 8.21 3.32
CA ARG A 203 -7.05 9.04 4.47
C ARG A 203 -6.01 9.00 5.59
N HIS A 204 -5.36 7.87 5.83
CA HIS A 204 -4.25 7.78 6.79
C HIS A 204 -3.07 8.65 6.36
N ASN A 205 -2.66 8.55 5.09
CA ASN A 205 -1.62 9.41 4.53
C ASN A 205 -2.03 10.90 4.58
N SER A 206 -3.27 11.23 4.17
CA SER A 206 -3.76 12.62 4.20
C SER A 206 -3.71 13.21 5.61
N TRP A 207 -4.07 12.44 6.64
CA TRP A 207 -3.91 12.87 8.03
C TRP A 207 -2.45 13.17 8.35
N ALA A 208 -1.52 12.28 8.01
CA ALA A 208 -0.11 12.48 8.28
C ALA A 208 0.41 13.76 7.59
N LEU A 209 0.08 13.96 6.32
CA LEU A 209 0.49 15.15 5.57
C LEU A 209 -0.04 16.45 6.19
N ILE A 210 -1.31 16.50 6.60
CA ILE A 210 -1.93 17.71 7.17
C ILE A 210 -1.52 17.93 8.63
N ASP A 211 -1.71 16.94 9.48
CA ASP A 211 -1.65 17.10 10.93
C ASP A 211 -0.22 16.92 11.46
N VAL A 212 0.59 16.10 10.82
CA VAL A 212 1.97 15.82 11.27
C VAL A 212 2.95 16.72 10.52
N TRP A 213 2.95 16.63 9.19
CA TRP A 213 3.98 17.27 8.35
C TRP A 213 3.63 18.69 7.92
N LYS A 214 2.37 19.13 8.11
CA LYS A 214 1.87 20.47 7.77
C LYS A 214 2.08 20.83 6.29
N VAL A 215 1.94 19.84 5.42
CA VAL A 215 2.07 19.99 3.96
C VAL A 215 0.75 19.74 3.24
N ASN A 216 0.71 20.06 1.95
CA ASN A 216 -0.47 19.83 1.12
C ASN A 216 -0.70 18.32 0.90
N PRO A 217 -1.87 17.76 1.26
CA PRO A 217 -2.16 16.34 1.05
C PRO A 217 -2.50 15.99 -0.40
N PHE A 218 -2.74 16.98 -1.26
CA PHE A 218 -3.22 16.73 -2.62
C PHE A 218 -2.07 16.41 -3.58
N ALA A 219 -2.15 15.24 -4.23
CA ALA A 219 -1.21 14.77 -5.24
C ALA A 219 -1.56 15.19 -6.69
N GLY A 220 -2.67 15.92 -6.89
CA GLY A 220 -3.22 16.26 -8.20
C GLY A 220 -4.61 15.65 -8.42
N PRO A 221 -5.08 15.48 -9.67
CA PRO A 221 -6.39 14.88 -9.96
C PRO A 221 -6.44 13.36 -9.73
N SER A 222 -5.30 12.72 -9.50
CA SER A 222 -5.15 11.29 -9.22
C SER A 222 -3.82 11.02 -8.53
N ASP A 223 -3.78 10.00 -7.67
CA ASP A 223 -2.51 9.44 -7.17
C ASP A 223 -1.77 8.64 -8.24
N THR A 224 -0.52 8.29 -7.92
CA THR A 224 0.37 7.56 -8.82
C THR A 224 -0.06 6.11 -8.98
N VAL A 225 -0.35 5.74 -10.23
CA VAL A 225 -0.64 4.36 -10.63
C VAL A 225 0.66 3.65 -10.96
N TYR A 226 0.87 2.49 -10.33
CA TYR A 226 2.01 1.62 -10.63
C TYR A 226 1.55 0.18 -10.87
N PRO A 227 1.74 -0.40 -12.08
CA PRO A 227 1.10 -1.67 -12.45
C PRO A 227 1.72 -2.90 -11.77
N TYR A 228 2.97 -2.81 -11.30
CA TYR A 228 3.74 -3.95 -10.81
C TYR A 228 3.75 -4.06 -9.29
N ALA A 229 2.57 -4.26 -8.71
CA ALA A 229 2.35 -4.25 -7.26
C ALA A 229 3.36 -5.08 -6.45
N ASN A 230 3.66 -6.31 -6.88
CA ASN A 230 4.60 -7.17 -6.17
C ASN A 230 6.01 -6.58 -6.06
N GLN A 231 6.43 -5.72 -7.00
CA GLN A 231 7.74 -5.07 -6.91
C GLN A 231 7.75 -3.99 -5.80
N VAL A 232 6.60 -3.35 -5.53
CA VAL A 232 6.45 -2.43 -4.40
C VAL A 232 6.35 -3.22 -3.09
N LEU A 233 5.60 -4.32 -3.08
CA LEU A 233 5.51 -5.21 -1.90
C LEU A 233 6.87 -5.76 -1.49
N ASP A 234 7.76 -6.06 -2.44
CA ASP A 234 9.13 -6.49 -2.17
C ASP A 234 9.95 -5.46 -1.37
N LEU A 235 9.60 -4.17 -1.46
CA LEU A 235 10.24 -3.11 -0.67
C LEU A 235 9.97 -3.22 0.84
N THR A 236 9.02 -4.05 1.25
CA THR A 236 8.72 -4.32 2.68
C THR A 236 9.56 -5.47 3.25
N ASN A 237 10.18 -6.30 2.41
CA ASN A 237 11.02 -7.43 2.85
C ASN A 237 12.16 -7.03 3.81
N PRO A 238 12.81 -5.85 3.68
CA PRO A 238 13.81 -5.39 4.65
C PRO A 238 13.30 -5.26 6.08
N PHE A 239 11.99 -5.07 6.30
CA PHE A 239 11.42 -5.02 7.65
C PHE A 239 11.21 -6.39 8.27
N ILE A 240 11.20 -7.46 7.47
CA ILE A 240 10.97 -8.82 7.95
C ILE A 240 12.25 -9.37 8.55
N VAL A 241 12.20 -9.76 9.83
CA VAL A 241 13.32 -10.46 10.47
C VAL A 241 13.52 -11.81 9.78
N SER A 242 14.71 -12.03 9.22
CA SER A 242 15.01 -13.22 8.43
C SER A 242 14.70 -14.51 9.20
N GLY A 243 13.95 -15.42 8.56
CA GLY A 243 13.57 -16.72 9.13
C GLY A 243 12.49 -16.67 10.21
N SER A 244 11.88 -15.51 10.49
CA SER A 244 10.87 -15.37 11.55
C SER A 244 9.44 -15.74 11.12
N CYS A 245 9.18 -15.80 9.81
CA CYS A 245 7.85 -16.12 9.30
C CYS A 245 7.45 -17.58 9.57
N PRO A 246 6.16 -17.87 9.78
CA PRO A 246 5.63 -19.24 9.81
C PRO A 246 6.06 -20.01 8.56
N LYS A 247 6.49 -21.27 8.74
CA LYS A 247 7.02 -22.10 7.64
C LYS A 247 5.94 -22.46 6.61
N GLU A 248 4.68 -22.41 7.01
CA GLU A 248 3.54 -22.68 6.15
C GLU A 248 3.15 -21.48 5.29
N ASN A 249 3.68 -20.28 5.58
CA ASN A 249 3.39 -19.11 4.75
C ASN A 249 3.90 -19.34 3.31
N PRO A 250 3.13 -18.93 2.29
CA PRO A 250 3.64 -18.89 0.93
C PRO A 250 4.83 -17.93 0.82
N PRO A 251 5.67 -18.05 -0.22
CA PRO A 251 6.68 -17.05 -0.53
C PRO A 251 6.07 -15.65 -0.65
N TYR A 252 6.79 -14.63 -0.19
CA TYR A 252 6.33 -13.25 -0.19
C TYR A 252 7.39 -12.28 -0.76
N PRO A 253 6.98 -11.34 -1.64
CA PRO A 253 5.78 -11.43 -2.47
C PRO A 253 5.85 -12.65 -3.42
N SER A 254 4.71 -13.11 -3.92
CA SER A 254 4.63 -14.22 -4.89
C SER A 254 3.80 -13.81 -6.11
N PRO A 255 4.32 -13.88 -7.34
CA PRO A 255 5.73 -14.13 -7.66
C PRO A 255 6.63 -12.96 -7.23
N ASN A 256 7.89 -13.26 -6.88
CA ASN A 256 8.95 -12.28 -6.68
C ASN A 256 9.86 -12.27 -7.93
N GLN A 257 10.20 -11.07 -8.45
CA GLN A 257 11.12 -10.92 -9.56
C GLN A 257 12.59 -10.84 -9.14
N HIS A 258 12.86 -10.66 -7.85
CA HIS A 258 14.19 -10.48 -7.27
C HIS A 258 14.98 -9.38 -7.98
N LEU A 259 14.31 -8.25 -8.26
CA LEU A 259 14.91 -7.13 -8.96
C LEU A 259 16.05 -6.52 -8.13
N PRO A 260 17.16 -6.11 -8.78
CA PRO A 260 18.15 -5.24 -8.15
C PRO A 260 17.48 -4.03 -7.51
N THR A 261 17.74 -3.83 -6.22
CA THR A 261 17.20 -2.68 -5.48
C THR A 261 17.72 -1.37 -6.08
N LEU A 262 16.81 -0.43 -6.31
CA LEU A 262 17.14 0.88 -6.86
C LEU A 262 17.09 1.93 -5.75
N LYS A 263 18.22 2.60 -5.52
CA LYS A 263 18.34 3.82 -4.69
C LYS A 263 18.90 4.96 -5.54
N PHE A 264 19.08 6.12 -4.95
CA PHE A 264 19.72 7.26 -5.62
C PHE A 264 20.73 7.97 -4.72
N ALA A 265 21.70 8.62 -5.35
CA ALA A 265 22.69 9.44 -4.67
C ALA A 265 22.05 10.77 -4.24
N ARG A 266 21.66 10.86 -2.97
CA ARG A 266 20.94 12.02 -2.42
C ARG A 266 21.74 13.32 -2.45
N ASN A 267 23.07 13.25 -2.42
CA ASN A 267 23.95 14.42 -2.51
C ASN A 267 24.05 15.00 -3.94
N SER A 268 23.56 14.29 -4.96
CA SER A 268 23.66 14.72 -6.36
C SER A 268 22.36 15.31 -6.90
N THR A 269 21.30 15.40 -6.09
CA THR A 269 19.95 15.77 -6.56
C THR A 269 19.09 16.35 -5.45
N THR A 270 18.06 17.09 -5.84
CA THR A 270 16.97 17.47 -4.93
C THR A 270 15.83 16.45 -4.93
N GLY A 271 15.86 15.45 -5.82
CA GLY A 271 14.75 14.48 -5.98
C GLY A 271 13.48 15.07 -6.60
N HIS A 272 13.51 16.33 -7.04
CA HIS A 272 12.34 17.04 -7.58
C HIS A 272 12.25 16.91 -9.10
N PRO A 273 11.05 17.08 -9.69
CA PRO A 273 10.85 17.20 -11.14
C PRO A 273 11.89 18.10 -11.80
N GLY A 274 12.49 17.59 -12.88
CA GLY A 274 13.55 18.26 -13.61
C GLY A 274 14.95 18.23 -12.99
N SER A 275 15.16 17.68 -11.80
CA SER A 275 16.53 17.51 -11.29
C SER A 275 17.24 16.34 -12.00
N PRO A 276 18.58 16.39 -12.16
CA PRO A 276 19.34 15.20 -12.51
C PRO A 276 19.22 14.17 -11.38
N ILE A 277 19.29 12.89 -11.70
CA ILE A 277 19.31 11.82 -10.69
C ILE A 277 20.37 10.80 -11.04
N GLN A 278 21.17 10.41 -10.05
CA GLN A 278 22.12 9.33 -10.16
C GLN A 278 21.62 8.14 -9.36
N PHE A 279 21.38 7.03 -10.03
CA PHE A 279 20.91 5.80 -9.43
C PHE A 279 22.07 4.99 -8.83
N THR A 280 21.77 4.27 -7.76
CA THR A 280 22.69 3.40 -7.05
C THR A 280 22.02 2.06 -6.79
N PHE A 281 22.81 0.98 -6.86
CA PHE A 281 22.35 -0.39 -6.61
C PHE A 281 23.09 -0.91 -5.37
N PRO A 282 22.50 -0.79 -4.16
CA PRO A 282 23.23 -1.00 -2.91
C PRO A 282 23.56 -2.48 -2.66
N ASP A 283 22.74 -3.41 -3.17
CA ASP A 283 22.98 -4.84 -3.01
C ASP A 283 24.07 -5.32 -3.99
N LYS A 284 25.28 -5.53 -3.47
CA LYS A 284 26.41 -6.01 -4.27
C LYS A 284 26.21 -7.42 -4.84
N ALA A 285 25.35 -8.24 -4.23
CA ALA A 285 25.04 -9.58 -4.70
C ALA A 285 23.99 -9.58 -5.83
N ASN A 286 23.19 -8.50 -5.93
CA ASN A 286 22.14 -8.35 -6.93
C ASN A 286 22.29 -7.02 -7.70
N GLN A 287 23.16 -7.02 -8.72
CA GLN A 287 23.38 -5.88 -9.60
C GLN A 287 22.65 -6.06 -10.93
N PRO A 288 22.12 -4.99 -11.55
CA PRO A 288 21.57 -5.08 -12.90
C PRO A 288 22.68 -5.36 -13.92
N THR A 289 22.33 -6.10 -14.95
CA THR A 289 23.20 -6.34 -16.11
C THR A 289 22.68 -5.53 -17.29
N PHE A 290 23.56 -4.76 -17.92
CA PHE A 290 23.25 -3.96 -19.11
C PHE A 290 24.05 -4.49 -20.29
N GLU A 291 23.35 -4.85 -21.37
CA GLU A 291 23.97 -5.29 -22.62
C GLU A 291 24.45 -4.09 -23.44
N ASN A 292 25.63 -4.18 -24.08
CA ASN A 292 26.27 -3.05 -24.77
C ASN A 292 25.45 -2.50 -25.95
N ASP A 293 24.72 -3.36 -26.66
CA ASP A 293 23.96 -3.01 -27.87
C ASP A 293 22.45 -2.83 -27.59
N LYS A 294 22.07 -2.76 -26.30
CA LYS A 294 20.69 -2.61 -25.87
C LYS A 294 20.49 -1.28 -25.17
N GLU A 295 19.47 -0.53 -25.61
CA GLU A 295 19.07 0.68 -24.91
C GLU A 295 18.30 0.34 -23.63
N TYR A 296 18.54 1.14 -22.59
CA TYR A 296 17.81 1.07 -21.33
C TYR A 296 17.30 2.47 -20.98
N HIS A 297 16.21 2.50 -20.23
CA HIS A 297 15.49 3.73 -19.94
C HIS A 297 15.20 3.85 -18.45
N ALA A 298 15.15 5.08 -17.95
CA ALA A 298 14.53 5.39 -16.68
C ALA A 298 13.06 5.71 -16.97
N VAL A 299 12.16 4.88 -16.46
CA VAL A 299 10.71 5.08 -16.62
C VAL A 299 10.16 5.57 -15.30
N TYR A 300 9.50 6.73 -15.33
CA TYR A 300 8.91 7.35 -14.16
C TYR A 300 7.40 7.33 -14.26
N PHE A 301 6.72 6.97 -13.17
CA PHE A 301 5.27 6.95 -13.05
C PHE A 301 4.83 8.04 -12.10
N HIS A 302 3.83 8.81 -12.51
CA HIS A 302 3.23 9.88 -11.72
C HIS A 302 1.79 10.15 -12.17
N GLY A 303 0.86 10.21 -11.22
CA GLY A 303 -0.57 10.15 -11.55
C GLY A 303 -0.90 8.91 -12.37
N VAL A 304 -1.71 9.05 -13.41
CA VAL A 304 -2.04 7.97 -14.36
C VAL A 304 -1.08 7.84 -15.55
N LYS A 305 0.08 8.51 -15.51
CA LYS A 305 1.04 8.56 -16.63
C LYS A 305 2.35 7.87 -16.29
N ASN A 306 2.99 7.34 -17.33
CA ASN A 306 4.41 7.03 -17.31
C ASN A 306 5.17 7.90 -18.32
N VAL A 307 6.41 8.22 -18.02
CA VAL A 307 7.30 9.00 -18.89
C VAL A 307 8.64 8.28 -18.99
N THR A 308 9.08 8.05 -20.22
CA THR A 308 10.38 7.43 -20.50
C THR A 308 11.43 8.51 -20.67
N MET A 309 12.51 8.39 -19.91
CA MET A 309 13.67 9.28 -20.01
C MET A 309 14.91 8.47 -20.41
N PRO A 310 15.87 9.09 -21.14
CA PRO A 310 17.17 8.47 -21.38
C PRO A 310 17.85 8.07 -20.08
N PHE A 311 18.54 6.93 -20.09
CA PHE A 311 19.34 6.44 -18.97
C PHE A 311 20.76 6.11 -19.45
N ASP A 312 21.75 6.78 -18.85
CA ASP A 312 23.17 6.48 -19.09
C ASP A 312 23.56 5.29 -18.21
N THR A 313 23.72 4.11 -18.81
CA THR A 313 24.06 2.85 -18.11
C THR A 313 25.45 2.88 -17.48
N THR A 314 26.37 3.71 -17.99
CA THR A 314 27.74 3.83 -17.50
C THR A 314 27.80 4.71 -16.26
N ARG A 315 27.20 5.91 -16.33
CA ARG A 315 27.14 6.86 -15.21
C ARG A 315 26.02 6.54 -14.21
N LYS A 316 25.07 5.70 -14.63
CA LYS A 316 23.83 5.36 -13.92
C LYS A 316 22.99 6.61 -13.67
N THR A 317 22.90 7.50 -14.66
CA THR A 317 22.22 8.80 -14.52
C THR A 317 21.04 8.96 -15.45
N SER A 318 20.03 9.70 -15.00
CA SER A 318 18.92 10.18 -15.81
C SER A 318 18.48 11.57 -15.31
N ARG A 319 17.31 12.03 -15.73
CA ARG A 319 16.66 13.26 -15.27
C ARG A 319 15.21 12.95 -14.93
N ILE A 320 14.75 13.44 -13.78
CA ILE A 320 13.33 13.34 -13.42
C ILE A 320 12.53 14.19 -14.44
N PRO A 321 11.41 13.69 -14.99
CA PRO A 321 10.57 14.46 -15.89
C PRO A 321 10.24 15.83 -15.30
N LYS A 322 10.36 16.90 -16.10
CA LYS A 322 10.16 18.28 -15.64
C LYS A 322 8.69 18.72 -15.69
N GLU A 323 7.88 17.94 -16.39
CA GLU A 323 6.45 18.11 -16.60
C GLU A 323 5.61 17.57 -15.44
N PHE A 324 6.21 16.81 -14.53
CA PHE A 324 5.52 16.43 -13.29
C PHE A 324 5.42 17.64 -12.38
N ASP A 325 4.26 17.78 -11.74
CA ASP A 325 4.05 18.85 -10.80
C ASP A 325 5.04 18.67 -9.63
N PRO A 326 5.77 19.74 -9.24
CA PRO A 326 6.61 19.67 -8.08
C PRO A 326 5.73 19.57 -6.83
N GLN A 327 6.24 18.92 -5.78
CA GLN A 327 5.60 18.94 -4.46
C GLN A 327 4.20 18.32 -4.41
N THR A 328 3.91 17.32 -5.26
CA THR A 328 2.62 16.63 -5.32
C THR A 328 2.78 15.12 -5.22
N GLY A 329 2.46 14.50 -4.08
CA GLY A 329 2.36 13.04 -3.96
C GLY A 329 3.68 12.26 -4.14
N LEU A 330 3.70 11.33 -5.08
CA LEU A 330 4.73 10.31 -5.26
C LEU A 330 5.17 10.18 -6.73
N ILE A 331 6.46 9.95 -6.96
CA ILE A 331 6.99 9.47 -8.24
C ILE A 331 7.56 8.07 -8.03
N MET A 332 7.15 7.11 -8.84
CA MET A 332 7.81 5.80 -8.92
C MET A 332 8.80 5.80 -10.06
N ALA A 333 10.00 5.25 -9.87
CA ALA A 333 10.99 5.12 -10.93
C ALA A 333 11.50 3.69 -11.06
N VAL A 334 11.70 3.23 -12.29
CA VAL A 334 12.34 1.95 -12.60
C VAL A 334 13.38 2.12 -13.69
N ILE A 335 14.33 1.19 -13.75
CA ILE A 335 15.15 1.00 -14.95
C ILE A 335 14.50 -0.12 -15.77
N ALA A 336 14.23 0.17 -17.04
CA ALA A 336 13.58 -0.76 -17.94
C ALA A 336 14.35 -0.91 -19.24
N SER A 337 14.16 -2.06 -19.87
CA SER A 337 14.73 -2.42 -21.17
C SER A 337 13.85 -2.02 -22.35
N GLU A 338 12.66 -1.49 -22.08
CA GLU A 338 11.72 -0.98 -23.09
C GLU A 338 11.08 0.35 -22.62
N PRO A 339 10.79 1.29 -23.53
CA PRO A 339 10.06 2.50 -23.21
C PRO A 339 8.71 2.23 -22.54
N GLY A 340 8.41 2.99 -21.50
CA GLY A 340 7.15 2.89 -20.74
C GLY A 340 7.10 1.70 -19.79
N ALA A 341 8.10 0.81 -19.81
CA ALA A 341 8.11 -0.45 -19.07
C ALA A 341 6.77 -1.19 -19.24
N PRO A 342 6.42 -1.69 -20.44
CA PRO A 342 5.07 -2.15 -20.79
C PRO A 342 4.68 -3.48 -20.12
N THR A 343 5.66 -4.28 -19.71
CA THR A 343 5.44 -5.47 -18.88
C THR A 343 6.42 -5.51 -17.72
N LYS A 344 6.10 -6.29 -16.69
CA LYS A 344 6.96 -6.42 -15.51
C LYS A 344 8.34 -7.00 -15.85
N GLU A 345 8.43 -7.84 -16.88
CA GLU A 345 9.69 -8.46 -17.34
C GLU A 345 10.63 -7.45 -17.99
N THR A 346 10.09 -6.36 -18.53
CA THR A 346 10.92 -5.28 -19.09
C THR A 346 11.64 -4.48 -18.01
N VAL A 347 11.15 -4.51 -16.76
CA VAL A 347 11.78 -3.87 -15.60
C VAL A 347 12.99 -4.69 -15.17
N VAL A 348 14.17 -4.05 -15.17
CA VAL A 348 15.45 -4.70 -14.85
C VAL A 348 16.03 -4.25 -13.50
N ALA A 349 15.50 -3.17 -12.91
CA ALA A 349 15.79 -2.76 -11.54
C ALA A 349 14.73 -1.81 -10.98
N GLY A 350 14.56 -1.82 -9.66
CA GLY A 350 13.60 -1.00 -8.92
C GLY A 350 12.42 -1.80 -8.34
N PRO A 351 11.32 -1.12 -7.99
CA PRO A 351 11.11 0.32 -8.09
C PRO A 351 11.89 1.14 -7.05
N LEU A 352 12.08 2.41 -7.36
CA LEU A 352 12.46 3.48 -6.45
C LEU A 352 11.24 4.34 -6.18
N ILE A 353 10.99 4.62 -4.89
CA ILE A 353 9.99 5.56 -4.41
C ILE A 353 10.66 6.92 -4.23
N LEU A 354 10.23 7.91 -5.02
CA LEU A 354 10.62 9.31 -4.89
C LEU A 354 9.45 10.09 -4.29
N LEU A 355 9.47 10.24 -2.98
CA LEU A 355 8.47 11.01 -2.24
C LEU A 355 8.56 12.49 -2.64
N GLN A 356 7.46 13.12 -3.02
CA GLN A 356 7.42 14.56 -3.28
C GLN A 356 6.85 15.35 -2.10
N GLN A 357 6.03 14.71 -1.26
CA GLN A 357 5.49 15.29 -0.02
C GLN A 357 5.47 14.28 1.12
N PRO A 358 5.93 14.65 2.32
CA PRO A 358 6.70 15.86 2.62
C PRO A 358 8.10 15.81 1.99
N ASP A 359 8.53 16.93 1.40
CA ASP A 359 9.83 17.07 0.74
C ASP A 359 11.03 16.79 1.67
N ALA A 360 10.85 17.11 2.96
CA ALA A 360 11.83 16.84 4.00
C ALA A 360 12.21 15.35 4.09
N LEU A 361 11.28 14.44 3.76
CA LEU A 361 11.50 13.00 3.81
C LEU A 361 12.18 12.44 2.55
N THR A 362 12.13 13.15 1.42
CA THR A 362 12.73 12.70 0.14
C THR A 362 14.21 12.38 0.29
N LEU A 363 14.93 13.16 1.11
CA LEU A 363 16.37 13.03 1.30
C LEU A 363 16.76 12.32 2.60
N LEU A 364 15.80 11.82 3.39
CA LEU A 364 16.13 11.03 4.57
C LEU A 364 16.51 9.60 4.18
N ASP A 365 17.45 9.02 4.94
CA ASP A 365 17.68 7.58 4.93
C ASP A 365 16.47 6.87 5.54
N SER A 366 15.63 6.31 4.67
CA SER A 366 14.61 5.32 5.02
C SER A 366 15.24 4.01 5.42
#